data_AF-A0A1J5BSI0-F1
#
_entry.id   AF-A0A1J5BSI0-F1
#
_cell.length_a   1.000
_cell.length_b   1.000
_cell.length_c   1.000
_cell.angle_alpha   90.00
_cell.angle_beta   90.00
_cell.angle_gamma   90.00
#
_symmetry.space_group_name_H-M   'P 1'
#
loop_
_entity.id
_entity.type
_entity.pdbx_description
1 polymer ?
#
loop_
_entity_poly.entity_id
_entity_poly.type
_entity_poly.pdbx_seq_one_letter_code
_entity_poly.pdbx_strand_id
1 'polypeptide(L)'
;MKQADGKFIYPPVWGDQSFNIGAGMARTYTAAAFVKRNMPIGMHEKFPLGQGGLSDQESVDVSTYFSRQPRPDFPDKGKDWPKGGKPVDARY
;
A
#
# COMPACT_ATOMS: atom_id res chain seq x y z
N MET A 1 4.05 -15.26 4.02
CA MET A 1 4.92 -16.47 3.99
C MET A 1 6.14 -16.15 3.13
N LYS A 2 7.34 -16.27 3.69
CA LYS A 2 8.61 -16.07 2.98
C LYS A 2 9.11 -17.44 2.49
N GLN A 3 9.42 -17.55 1.20
CA GLN A 3 9.94 -18.77 0.59
C GLN A 3 11.43 -18.93 0.93
N ALA A 4 11.96 -20.14 0.72
CA ALA A 4 13.36 -20.46 0.99
C ALA A 4 14.34 -19.59 0.15
N ASP A 5 13.91 -19.12 -1.02
CA ASP A 5 14.67 -18.21 -1.89
C ASP A 5 14.60 -16.73 -1.46
N GLY A 6 13.91 -16.44 -0.36
CA GLY A 6 13.76 -15.10 0.19
C GLY A 6 12.59 -14.30 -0.36
N LYS A 7 11.83 -14.81 -1.35
CA LYS A 7 10.67 -14.12 -1.92
C LYS A 7 9.44 -14.27 -1.05
N PHE A 8 8.55 -13.28 -1.09
CA PHE A 8 7.27 -13.35 -0.40
C PHE A 8 6.18 -13.82 -1.37
N ILE A 9 5.39 -14.82 -0.96
CA ILE A 9 4.18 -15.24 -1.70
C ILE A 9 3.09 -14.17 -1.53
N TYR A 10 2.95 -13.68 -0.31
CA TYR A 10 2.12 -12.52 0.04
C TYR A 10 3.06 -11.47 0.61
N PRO A 11 3.30 -10.36 -0.12
CA PRO A 11 4.22 -9.33 0.33
C PRO A 11 3.70 -8.67 1.62
N PRO A 12 4.59 -8.33 2.57
CA PRO A 12 4.18 -7.55 3.74
C PRO A 12 3.72 -6.16 3.28
N VAL A 13 2.59 -5.70 3.81
CA VAL A 13 2.04 -4.36 3.51
C VAL A 13 2.41 -3.31 4.57
N TRP A 14 3.08 -3.73 5.65
CA TRP A 14 3.74 -2.92 6.68
C TRP A 14 4.85 -3.71 7.40
N GLY A 15 5.55 -3.09 8.35
CA GLY A 15 6.68 -3.69 9.07
C GLY A 15 8.00 -3.58 8.32
N ASP A 16 9.09 -4.02 8.95
CA ASP A 16 10.48 -3.73 8.52
C ASP A 16 10.85 -4.29 7.14
N GLN A 17 10.10 -5.27 6.65
CA GLN A 17 10.32 -5.90 5.34
C GLN A 17 9.36 -5.37 4.25
N SER A 18 8.58 -4.34 4.57
CA SER A 18 7.67 -3.67 3.64
C SER A 18 8.31 -2.41 3.03
N PHE A 19 7.57 -1.72 2.18
CA PHE A 19 7.94 -0.43 1.63
C PHE A 19 8.05 0.65 2.72
N ASN A 20 9.00 1.56 2.53
CA ASN A 20 9.26 2.66 3.45
C ASN A 20 8.16 3.74 3.43
N ILE A 21 8.25 4.70 4.35
CA ILE A 21 7.29 5.80 4.48
C ILE A 21 7.29 6.80 3.30
N GLY A 22 8.36 6.82 2.50
CA GLY A 22 8.51 7.65 1.29
C GLY A 22 7.82 7.07 0.06
N ALA A 23 7.52 5.77 0.04
CA ALA A 23 6.93 5.12 -1.11
C ALA A 23 5.50 5.62 -1.38
N GLY A 24 5.12 5.72 -2.65
CA GLY A 24 3.76 6.13 -3.05
C GLY A 24 2.66 5.25 -2.44
N MET A 25 2.94 3.95 -2.21
CA MET A 25 2.03 3.01 -1.56
C MET A 25 1.83 3.26 -0.05
N ALA A 26 2.67 4.10 0.58
CA ALA A 26 2.46 4.55 1.96
C ALA A 26 1.36 5.61 2.07
N ARG A 27 0.93 6.19 0.94
CA ARG A 27 -0.16 7.15 0.87
C ARG A 27 -1.50 6.43 0.78
N THR A 28 -2.44 6.83 1.62
CA THR A 28 -3.74 6.16 1.77
C THR A 28 -4.52 6.10 0.46
N TYR A 29 -4.59 7.18 -0.33
CA TYR A 29 -5.42 7.17 -1.54
C TYR A 29 -4.77 6.43 -2.70
N THR A 30 -3.43 6.46 -2.79
CA THR A 30 -2.69 5.62 -3.75
C THR A 30 -2.90 4.14 -3.43
N ALA A 31 -2.78 3.78 -2.15
CA ALA A 31 -3.06 2.43 -1.67
C ALA A 31 -4.52 2.00 -1.93
N ALA A 32 -5.50 2.87 -1.66
CA ALA A 32 -6.92 2.58 -1.88
C ALA A 32 -7.25 2.33 -3.34
N ALA A 33 -6.68 3.11 -4.26
CA ALA A 33 -6.84 2.88 -5.70
C ALA A 33 -6.27 1.52 -6.13
N PHE A 34 -5.10 1.14 -5.60
CA PHE A 34 -4.51 -0.16 -5.85
C PHE A 34 -5.36 -1.30 -5.29
N VAL A 35 -5.81 -1.19 -4.04
CA VAL A 35 -6.65 -2.17 -3.35
C VAL A 35 -7.96 -2.38 -4.09
N LYS A 36 -8.69 -1.31 -4.41
CA LYS A 36 -9.95 -1.38 -5.15
C LYS A 36 -9.83 -2.16 -6.47
N ARG A 37 -8.73 -1.94 -7.20
CA ARG A 37 -8.56 -2.47 -8.54
C ARG A 37 -7.96 -3.88 -8.57
N ASN A 38 -7.09 -4.21 -7.63
CA ASN A 38 -6.24 -5.40 -7.70
C ASN A 38 -6.41 -6.35 -6.51
N MET A 39 -7.18 -5.98 -5.49
CA MET A 39 -7.39 -6.76 -4.27
C MET A 39 -8.88 -6.91 -3.95
N PRO A 40 -9.28 -8.00 -3.25
CA PRO A 40 -8.50 -9.21 -2.96
C PRO A 40 -8.14 -9.94 -4.25
N ILE A 41 -7.13 -10.83 -4.20
CA ILE A 41 -6.81 -11.75 -5.30
C ILE A 41 -7.62 -13.04 -5.06
N GLY A 42 -8.25 -13.58 -6.10
CA GLY A 42 -9.05 -14.81 -6.02
C GLY A 42 -10.47 -14.64 -5.47
N MET A 43 -11.02 -13.41 -5.45
CA MET A 43 -12.40 -13.15 -4.99
C MET A 43 -13.49 -13.82 -5.84
N HIS A 44 -13.22 -14.04 -7.13
CA HIS A 44 -14.14 -14.71 -8.05
C HIS A 44 -13.40 -15.33 -9.24
N GLU A 45 -13.98 -16.34 -9.88
CA GLU A 45 -13.37 -17.02 -11.04
C GLU A 45 -13.49 -16.23 -12.36
N LYS A 46 -14.18 -15.09 -12.36
CA LYS A 46 -14.40 -14.24 -13.56
C LYS A 46 -13.19 -13.35 -13.86
N PHE A 47 -12.93 -13.07 -15.14
CA PHE A 47 -11.83 -12.19 -15.57
C PHE A 47 -12.17 -10.69 -15.40
N PRO A 48 -11.25 -9.83 -14.92
CA PRO A 48 -9.90 -10.15 -14.46
C PRO A 48 -9.95 -11.02 -13.20
N LEU A 49 -9.21 -12.13 -13.25
CA LEU A 49 -9.34 -13.27 -12.33
C LEU A 49 -9.29 -12.83 -10.87
N GLY A 50 -10.47 -12.80 -10.26
CA GLY A 50 -10.69 -12.59 -8.84
C GLY A 50 -10.06 -11.35 -8.27
N GLN A 51 -9.96 -10.25 -9.03
CA GLN A 51 -9.45 -8.96 -8.56
C GLN A 51 -10.61 -8.00 -8.29
N GLY A 52 -10.59 -7.33 -7.13
CA GLY A 52 -11.59 -6.32 -6.77
C GLY A 52 -12.77 -6.90 -6.00
N GLY A 53 -13.89 -6.17 -6.03
CA GLY A 53 -15.11 -6.53 -5.29
C GLY A 53 -15.31 -5.74 -3.99
N LEU A 54 -14.33 -4.91 -3.61
CA LEU A 54 -14.48 -3.92 -2.55
C LEU A 54 -15.14 -2.66 -3.09
N SER A 55 -16.03 -2.09 -2.30
CA SER A 55 -16.52 -0.73 -2.49
C SER A 55 -15.40 0.29 -2.29
N ASP A 56 -15.66 1.52 -2.72
CA ASP A 56 -14.75 2.65 -2.56
C ASP A 56 -14.41 2.88 -1.09
N GLN A 57 -15.42 2.80 -0.22
CA GLN A 57 -15.26 2.98 1.22
C GLN A 57 -14.42 1.86 1.83
N GLU A 58 -14.72 0.60 1.53
CA GLU A 58 -13.94 -0.54 2.06
C GLU A 58 -12.48 -0.47 1.61
N SER A 59 -12.23 -0.05 0.37
CA SER A 59 -10.89 0.11 -0.16
C SER A 59 -10.10 1.19 0.58
N VAL A 60 -10.76 2.30 0.94
CA VAL A 60 -10.17 3.37 1.74
C VAL A 60 -9.94 2.92 3.19
N ASP A 61 -10.88 2.21 3.80
CA ASP A 61 -10.80 1.77 5.19
C ASP A 61 -9.65 0.78 5.39
N VAL A 62 -9.56 -0.24 4.54
CA VAL A 62 -8.46 -1.22 4.57
C VAL A 62 -7.11 -0.54 4.32
N SER A 63 -7.05 0.38 3.35
CA SER A 63 -5.82 1.11 3.02
C SER A 63 -5.38 2.03 4.15
N THR A 64 -6.33 2.68 4.82
CA THR A 64 -6.08 3.51 5.99
C THR A 64 -5.55 2.68 7.16
N TYR A 65 -6.09 1.48 7.35
CA TYR A 65 -5.65 0.59 8.40
C TYR A 65 -4.17 0.21 8.25
N PHE A 66 -3.76 -0.28 7.07
CA PHE A 66 -2.36 -0.70 6.91
C PHE A 66 -1.37 0.46 6.69
N SER A 67 -1.79 1.58 6.09
CA SER A 67 -0.90 2.73 5.84
C SER A 67 -0.43 3.38 7.15
N ARG A 68 -1.20 3.24 8.22
CA ARG A 68 -0.90 3.77 9.57
C ARG A 68 0.00 2.88 10.43
N GLN A 69 0.27 1.65 10.00
CA GLN A 69 1.15 0.74 10.74
C GLN A 69 2.63 1.17 10.63
N PRO A 70 3.48 0.78 11.62
CA PRO A 70 4.92 1.03 11.57
C PRO A 70 5.57 0.45 10.31
N ARG A 71 6.56 1.16 9.78
CA ARG A 71 7.29 0.83 8.54
C ARG A 71 8.66 1.50 8.54
N PRO A 72 9.60 1.05 7.69
CA PRO A 72 10.91 1.68 7.56
C PRO A 72 10.80 3.16 7.23
N ASP A 73 11.66 3.96 7.86
CA ASP A 73 11.77 5.38 7.52
C ASP A 73 12.46 5.58 6.17
N PHE A 74 12.34 6.78 5.61
CA PHE A 74 13.06 7.21 4.42
C PHE A 74 13.92 8.44 4.79
N PRO A 75 15.26 8.31 4.93
CA PRO A 75 16.09 9.41 5.45
C PRO A 75 16.01 10.70 4.62
N ASP A 76 15.89 10.58 3.29
CA ASP A 76 15.85 11.73 2.39
C ASP A 76 14.47 12.36 2.20
N LYS A 77 13.46 11.88 2.93
CA LYS A 77 12.06 12.30 2.83
C LYS A 77 11.86 13.83 2.95
N GLY A 78 12.71 14.51 3.74
CA GLY A 78 12.69 15.97 3.86
C GLY A 78 12.98 16.74 2.56
N LYS A 79 13.51 16.06 1.53
CA LYS A 79 13.84 16.63 0.22
C LYS A 79 12.77 16.38 -0.84
N ASP A 80 11.68 15.67 -0.54
CA ASP A 80 10.69 15.25 -1.55
C ASP A 80 9.85 16.44 -2.08
N TRP A 81 9.63 17.46 -1.25
CA TRP A 81 8.85 18.65 -1.61
C TRP A 81 9.55 19.96 -1.27
N PRO A 82 10.71 20.26 -1.89
CA PRO A 82 11.52 21.44 -1.56
C PRO A 82 10.82 22.75 -1.95
N LYS A 83 9.84 22.67 -2.85
CA LYS A 83 9.02 23.79 -3.34
C LYS A 83 7.58 23.75 -2.80
N GLY A 84 7.30 22.90 -1.81
CA GLY A 84 5.95 22.63 -1.32
C GLY A 84 5.16 21.66 -2.21
N GLY A 85 3.84 21.59 -2.00
CA GLY A 85 2.96 20.66 -2.73
C GLY A 85 2.94 19.24 -2.17
N LYS A 86 3.38 19.06 -0.92
CA LYS A 86 3.28 17.79 -0.21
C LYS A 86 1.83 17.29 -0.22
N PRO A 87 1.55 16.08 -0.73
CA PRO A 87 0.22 15.49 -0.71
C PRO A 87 -0.32 15.43 0.73
N VAL A 88 -1.62 15.67 0.89
CA VAL A 88 -2.29 15.65 2.21
C VAL A 88 -2.21 14.28 2.90
N ASP A 89 -2.03 13.21 2.11
CA ASP A 89 -1.93 11.83 2.58
C ASP A 89 -0.48 11.33 2.67
N ALA A 90 0.52 12.22 2.51
CA ALA A 90 1.91 11.93 2.82
C ALA A 90 2.11 11.82 4.34
N ARG A 91 2.80 10.77 4.79
CA ARG A 91 2.85 10.32 6.19
C ARG A 91 3.98 10.94 7.04
N TYR A 92 4.84 11.74 6.44
CA TYR A 92 5.98 12.41 7.08
C TYR A 92 6.04 13.84 6.60
#